data_AF-A0A9X4C3R8-F1
#
_entry.id   AF-A0A9X4C3R8-F1
#
_cell.length_a   1.000
_cell.length_b   1.000
_cell.length_c   1.000
_cell.angle_alpha   90.00
_cell.angle_beta   90.00
_cell.angle_gamma   90.00
#
_symmetry.space_group_name_H-M   'P 1'
#
loop_
_entity.id
_entity.type
_entity.pdbx_description
1 polymer ?
#
loop_
_entity_poly.entity_id
_entity_poly.type
_entity_poly.pdbx_seq_one_letter_code
_entity_poly.pdbx_strand_id
1 'polypeptide(L)'
;MSTLSKRQENREKGEILTQGFLANDFWILKRPVDVDGADFLVQNTAETLRELRDRTKGIETLGIIQAKYFEKNNMVQIEKTYVLDDGEARNEFFCFIHTHGEDGEHIYYFFSASEIANTFYESKCGKFYRFKITKSRDYSNFKNIKQNIISKKIKLGILSTTTAKNINYMRKQFKIYATPTLYYDEKPDFVYHFKVIENVHIVICTQRGSSAHLLEMRRDLFPNQGGFFWGGNGTGPTFLATSLLAHHFNGKEVKKEDINSLVKNLLQKLDRDNEYKITTHELVQAISKKMSRKELMKELETEWLGPSNENGFEIVEVLERNGHLLRVKCHMGEEFDLEVDINNNNYEHIDYSLHQIATSTDVKKPILFNLAYIERDIFDYKVTDIALSAYYRLYND
;
A
#
# COMPACT_ATOMS: atom_id res chain seq x y z
N MET A 1 53.42 -9.58 -9.92
CA MET A 1 52.16 -10.19 -9.46
C MET A 1 51.41 -10.77 -10.65
N SER A 2 50.88 -11.99 -10.56
CA SER A 2 50.08 -12.59 -11.63
C SER A 2 48.71 -11.90 -11.72
N THR A 3 48.09 -11.90 -12.91
CA THR A 3 46.75 -11.35 -13.15
C THR A 3 45.66 -12.02 -12.31
N LEU A 4 45.87 -13.29 -11.92
CA LEU A 4 44.99 -14.06 -11.04
C LEU A 4 45.05 -13.57 -9.59
N SER A 5 46.26 -13.34 -9.04
CA SER A 5 46.45 -12.79 -7.69
C SER A 5 45.72 -11.46 -7.52
N LYS A 6 45.86 -10.56 -8.51
CA LYS A 6 45.26 -9.23 -8.46
C LYS A 6 43.73 -9.25 -8.57
N ARG A 7 43.15 -10.21 -9.30
CA ARG A 7 41.69 -10.39 -9.36
C ARG A 7 41.13 -10.86 -8.02
N GLN A 8 41.84 -11.75 -7.34
CA GLN A 8 41.43 -12.26 -6.04
C GLN A 8 41.52 -11.19 -4.95
N GLU A 9 42.61 -10.43 -4.91
CA GLU A 9 42.75 -9.28 -3.99
C GLU A 9 41.64 -8.25 -4.19
N ASN A 10 41.28 -7.94 -5.44
CA ASN A 10 40.20 -6.98 -5.74
C ASN A 10 38.83 -7.50 -5.31
N ARG A 11 38.58 -8.80 -5.46
CA ARG A 11 37.36 -9.45 -4.98
C ARG A 11 37.26 -9.34 -3.46
N GLU A 12 38.30 -9.74 -2.74
CA GLU A 12 38.35 -9.70 -1.28
C GLU A 12 38.17 -8.27 -0.74
N LYS A 13 38.79 -7.27 -1.38
CA LYS A 13 38.61 -5.86 -1.01
C LYS A 13 37.16 -5.41 -1.15
N GLY A 14 36.51 -5.72 -2.28
CA GLY A 14 35.11 -5.37 -2.51
C GLY A 14 34.19 -6.00 -1.46
N GLU A 15 34.41 -7.28 -1.15
CA GLU A 15 33.66 -8.01 -0.13
C GLU A 15 33.84 -7.40 1.28
N ILE A 16 35.07 -7.13 1.71
CA ILE A 16 35.35 -6.55 3.04
C ILE A 16 34.68 -5.18 3.19
N LEU A 17 34.78 -4.34 2.16
CA LEU A 17 34.18 -2.99 2.18
C LEU A 17 32.65 -3.08 2.24
N THR A 18 32.04 -3.97 1.44
CA THR A 18 30.59 -4.22 1.49
C THR A 18 30.16 -4.74 2.87
N GLN A 19 30.90 -5.69 3.45
CA GLN A 19 30.59 -6.24 4.77
C GLN A 19 30.59 -5.16 5.86
N GLY A 20 31.54 -4.23 5.81
CA GLY A 20 31.60 -3.08 6.73
C GLY A 20 30.35 -2.20 6.65
N PHE A 21 29.81 -1.96 5.45
CA PHE A 21 28.55 -1.23 5.29
C PHE A 21 27.34 -1.98 5.88
N LEU A 22 27.30 -3.30 5.71
CA LEU A 22 26.13 -4.09 6.09
C LEU A 22 26.09 -4.40 7.60
N ALA A 23 27.24 -4.50 8.27
CA ALA A 23 27.34 -5.06 9.61
C ALA A 23 26.61 -4.25 10.70
N ASN A 24 26.38 -2.96 10.45
CA ASN A 24 25.69 -2.08 11.40
C ASN A 24 24.17 -2.30 11.43
N ASP A 25 23.59 -2.76 10.32
CA ASP A 25 22.13 -2.73 10.11
C ASP A 25 21.51 -4.09 9.88
N PHE A 26 22.33 -5.11 9.60
CA PHE A 26 21.88 -6.42 9.14
C PHE A 26 22.63 -7.56 9.82
N TRP A 27 21.93 -8.68 10.01
CA TRP A 27 22.61 -9.96 10.17
C TRP A 27 23.11 -10.43 8.81
N ILE A 28 24.40 -10.76 8.75
CA ILE A 28 25.09 -11.12 7.52
C ILE A 28 25.41 -12.60 7.54
N LEU A 29 24.94 -13.32 6.54
CA LEU A 29 25.39 -14.67 6.24
C LEU A 29 26.33 -14.61 5.03
N LYS A 30 27.63 -14.79 5.29
CA LYS A 30 28.64 -14.93 4.23
C LYS A 30 28.57 -16.33 3.65
N ARG A 31 28.52 -16.46 2.33
CA ARG A 31 28.47 -17.76 1.66
C ARG A 31 29.88 -18.18 1.21
N PRO A 32 30.30 -19.43 1.49
CA PRO A 32 31.59 -19.93 1.03
C PRO A 32 31.58 -20.40 -0.44
N VAL A 33 30.40 -20.48 -1.08
CA VAL A 33 30.23 -20.94 -2.47
C VAL A 33 29.37 -19.95 -3.25
N ASP A 34 29.86 -19.52 -4.42
CA ASP A 34 29.16 -18.67 -5.39
C ASP A 34 27.98 -19.44 -6.00
N VAL A 35 26.82 -19.38 -5.35
CA VAL A 35 25.55 -19.86 -5.91
C VAL A 35 24.66 -18.64 -6.12
N ASP A 36 24.21 -18.45 -7.36
CA ASP A 36 23.38 -17.33 -7.81
C ASP A 36 24.00 -15.92 -7.64
N GLY A 37 25.33 -15.84 -7.75
CA GLY A 37 26.04 -14.55 -7.82
C GLY A 37 26.05 -13.72 -6.53
N ALA A 38 25.60 -14.28 -5.42
CA ALA A 38 25.49 -13.63 -4.13
C ALA A 38 26.77 -13.77 -3.30
N ASP A 39 27.39 -12.65 -2.92
CA ASP A 39 28.54 -12.65 -2.00
C ASP A 39 28.04 -12.64 -0.53
N PHE A 40 26.90 -11.98 -0.27
CA PHE A 40 26.26 -11.94 1.04
C PHE A 40 24.76 -12.17 0.95
N LEU A 41 24.23 -12.86 1.96
CA LEU A 41 22.81 -12.83 2.28
C LEU A 41 22.61 -12.00 3.53
N VAL A 42 21.64 -11.10 3.51
CA VAL A 42 21.36 -10.20 4.63
C VAL A 42 19.93 -10.34 5.12
N GLN A 43 19.77 -10.25 6.42
CA GLN A 43 18.48 -10.27 7.10
C GLN A 43 18.37 -9.03 7.97
N ASN A 44 17.17 -8.47 8.07
CA ASN A 44 16.92 -7.39 9.01
C ASN A 44 17.21 -7.85 10.43
N THR A 45 17.87 -7.04 11.25
CA THR A 45 17.99 -7.31 12.68
C THR A 45 16.61 -7.29 13.34
N ALA A 46 16.46 -7.96 14.48
CA ALA A 46 15.27 -7.89 15.32
C ALA A 46 15.65 -7.26 16.65
N GLU A 47 14.83 -6.32 17.12
CA GLU A 47 15.07 -5.65 18.40
C GLU A 47 14.50 -6.48 19.56
N THR A 48 13.52 -7.35 19.27
CA THR A 48 12.84 -8.17 20.27
C THR A 48 12.78 -9.66 19.90
N LEU A 49 12.74 -10.54 20.92
CA LEU A 49 12.46 -11.97 20.73
C LEU A 49 11.08 -12.23 20.12
N ARG A 50 10.12 -11.32 20.34
CA ARG A 50 8.79 -11.41 19.77
C ARG A 50 8.83 -11.24 18.25
N GLU A 51 9.54 -10.24 17.76
CA GLU A 51 9.76 -10.06 16.31
C GLU A 51 10.40 -11.29 15.68
N LEU A 52 11.39 -11.90 16.34
CA LEU A 52 12.01 -13.14 15.86
C LEU A 52 11.00 -14.28 15.74
N ARG A 53 10.16 -14.49 16.76
CA ARG A 53 9.12 -15.53 16.75
C ARG A 53 8.00 -15.24 15.77
N ASP A 54 7.68 -13.98 15.52
CA ASP A 54 6.66 -13.63 14.54
C ASP A 54 7.17 -13.85 13.10
N ARG A 55 8.47 -13.70 12.86
CA ARG A 55 9.09 -14.03 11.56
C ARG A 55 9.02 -15.51 11.22
N THR A 56 9.06 -16.42 12.20
CA THR A 56 8.94 -17.87 11.94
C THR A 56 7.56 -18.29 11.43
N LYS A 57 6.55 -17.41 11.47
CA LYS A 57 5.17 -17.70 11.03
C LYS A 57 4.95 -17.48 9.53
N GLY A 58 5.94 -16.98 8.80
CA GLY A 58 5.83 -16.69 7.36
C GLY A 58 7.07 -17.12 6.56
N ILE A 59 7.01 -16.89 5.26
CA ILE A 59 8.18 -17.00 4.37
C ILE A 59 9.00 -15.73 4.56
N GLU A 60 10.14 -15.85 5.22
CA GLU A 60 11.10 -14.77 5.34
C GLU A 60 11.99 -14.72 4.09
N THR A 61 12.12 -13.52 3.49
CA THR A 61 13.05 -13.32 2.37
C THR A 61 14.36 -12.73 2.88
N LEU A 62 15.47 -13.18 2.31
CA LEU A 62 16.79 -12.61 2.55
C LEU A 62 17.13 -11.63 1.43
N GLY A 63 17.81 -10.54 1.77
CA GLY A 63 18.44 -9.67 0.80
C GLY A 63 19.67 -10.35 0.19
N ILE A 64 19.81 -10.26 -1.12
CA ILE A 64 20.90 -10.84 -1.89
C ILE A 64 21.83 -9.71 -2.31
N ILE A 65 23.06 -9.71 -1.79
CA ILE A 65 24.03 -8.66 -2.07
C ILE A 65 25.19 -9.22 -2.90
N GLN A 66 25.48 -8.56 -4.01
CA GLN A 66 26.68 -8.81 -4.80
C GLN A 66 27.66 -7.64 -4.65
N ALA A 67 28.92 -7.95 -4.37
CA ALA A 67 30.01 -7.00 -4.29
C ALA A 67 30.92 -7.16 -5.53
N LYS A 68 31.16 -6.06 -6.23
CA LYS A 68 32.11 -6.00 -7.34
C LYS A 68 33.12 -4.89 -7.08
N TYR A 69 34.33 -5.10 -7.58
CA TYR A 69 35.39 -4.11 -7.54
C TYR A 69 35.96 -3.93 -8.94
N PHE A 70 36.21 -2.68 -9.33
CA PHE A 70 36.87 -2.36 -10.59
C PHE A 70 38.00 -1.34 -10.41
N GLU A 71 39.01 -1.46 -11.26
CA GLU A 71 40.09 -0.47 -11.39
C GLU A 71 40.13 0.05 -12.82
N LYS A 72 40.43 1.34 -12.99
CA LYS A 72 40.57 1.99 -14.31
C LYS A 72 39.29 1.85 -15.15
N ASN A 73 39.43 1.74 -16.48
CA ASN A 73 38.32 1.63 -17.44
C ASN A 73 37.72 0.20 -17.53
N ASN A 74 37.93 -0.65 -16.53
CA ASN A 74 37.36 -2.01 -16.55
C ASN A 74 35.84 -1.97 -16.41
N MET A 75 35.18 -2.82 -17.18
CA MET A 75 33.73 -2.97 -17.20
C MET A 75 33.31 -4.06 -16.22
N VAL A 76 32.33 -3.75 -15.37
CA VAL A 76 31.72 -4.73 -14.46
C VAL A 76 30.55 -5.38 -15.17
N GLN A 77 30.42 -6.71 -15.03
CA GLN A 77 29.33 -7.50 -15.58
C GLN A 77 28.52 -8.13 -14.44
N ILE A 78 27.20 -8.07 -14.60
CA ILE A 78 26.21 -8.70 -13.71
C ILE A 78 25.30 -9.56 -14.58
N GLU A 79 25.07 -10.81 -14.21
CA GLU A 79 24.17 -11.69 -14.96
C GLU A 79 22.73 -11.23 -14.86
N LYS A 80 22.01 -11.25 -15.98
CA LYS A 80 20.62 -10.79 -16.08
C LYS A 80 19.69 -11.64 -15.20
N THR A 81 20.00 -12.92 -15.03
CA THR A 81 19.28 -13.87 -14.16
C THR A 81 19.37 -13.54 -12.67
N TYR A 82 20.38 -12.78 -12.24
CA TYR A 82 20.49 -12.32 -10.86
C TYR A 82 19.67 -11.05 -10.61
N VAL A 83 19.39 -10.30 -11.66
CA VAL A 83 18.67 -9.02 -11.60
C VAL A 83 17.17 -9.24 -11.81
N LEU A 84 16.81 -10.16 -12.71
CA LEU A 84 15.42 -10.40 -13.09
C LEU A 84 14.93 -11.78 -12.63
N ASP A 85 13.64 -11.87 -12.32
CA ASP A 85 12.88 -13.09 -12.14
C ASP A 85 11.62 -13.02 -13.02
N ASP A 86 11.50 -13.93 -13.99
CA ASP A 86 10.42 -13.92 -14.99
C ASP A 86 10.21 -12.56 -15.70
N GLY A 87 11.31 -11.83 -15.95
CA GLY A 87 11.31 -10.52 -16.60
C GLY A 87 11.14 -9.33 -15.66
N GLU A 88 10.74 -9.56 -14.40
CA GLU A 88 10.57 -8.52 -13.38
C GLU A 88 11.82 -8.37 -12.52
N ALA A 89 12.12 -7.14 -12.09
CA ALA A 89 13.30 -6.90 -11.25
C ALA A 89 13.13 -7.49 -9.85
N ARG A 90 14.15 -8.21 -9.37
CA ARG A 90 14.18 -8.80 -8.02
C ARG A 90 14.35 -7.72 -6.97
N ASN A 91 13.31 -7.43 -6.19
CA ASN A 91 13.35 -6.40 -5.16
C ASN A 91 14.35 -6.70 -4.03
N GLU A 92 14.70 -7.97 -3.83
CA GLU A 92 15.68 -8.40 -2.83
C GLU A 92 17.13 -8.40 -3.32
N PHE A 93 17.42 -8.12 -4.60
CA PHE A 93 18.79 -8.12 -5.13
C PHE A 93 19.41 -6.72 -5.20
N PHE A 94 20.64 -6.60 -4.70
CA PHE A 94 21.40 -5.35 -4.67
C PHE A 94 22.87 -5.57 -5.03
N CYS A 95 23.49 -4.53 -5.60
CA CYS A 95 24.88 -4.56 -6.01
C CYS A 95 25.66 -3.37 -5.46
N PHE A 96 26.79 -3.66 -4.82
CA PHE A 96 27.84 -2.69 -4.53
C PHE A 96 28.93 -2.78 -5.58
N ILE A 97 29.32 -1.64 -6.15
CA ILE A 97 30.44 -1.53 -7.08
C ILE A 97 31.46 -0.57 -6.48
N HIS A 98 32.61 -1.10 -6.08
CA HIS A 98 33.68 -0.35 -5.44
C HIS A 98 34.81 -0.02 -6.41
N THR A 99 35.47 1.11 -6.17
CA THR A 99 36.71 1.52 -6.83
C THR A 99 37.48 2.48 -5.95
N HIS A 100 38.66 2.92 -6.41
CA HIS A 100 39.40 4.02 -5.81
C HIS A 100 39.65 5.10 -6.86
N GLY A 101 39.50 6.36 -6.45
CA GLY A 101 39.84 7.53 -7.27
C GLY A 101 41.35 7.67 -7.48
N GLU A 102 41.75 8.64 -8.29
CA GLU A 102 43.16 8.91 -8.60
C GLU A 102 43.98 9.26 -7.35
N ASP A 103 43.36 9.94 -6.38
CA ASP A 103 43.96 10.33 -5.10
C ASP A 103 43.91 9.20 -4.05
N GLY A 104 43.47 8.00 -4.44
CA GLY A 104 43.30 6.85 -3.54
C GLY A 104 42.04 6.91 -2.67
N GLU A 105 41.17 7.90 -2.86
CA GLU A 105 39.88 7.98 -2.17
C GLU A 105 39.00 6.78 -2.54
N HIS A 106 38.39 6.14 -1.54
CA HIS A 106 37.43 5.06 -1.78
C HIS A 106 36.12 5.61 -2.35
N ILE A 107 35.69 5.04 -3.47
CA ILE A 107 34.43 5.37 -4.14
C ILE A 107 33.60 4.10 -4.23
N TYR A 108 32.30 4.22 -3.98
CA TYR A 108 31.37 3.13 -4.20
C TYR A 108 30.10 3.61 -4.89
N TYR A 109 29.47 2.68 -5.59
CA TYR A 109 28.16 2.85 -6.20
C TYR A 109 27.24 1.77 -5.66
N PHE A 110 25.98 2.13 -5.43
CA PHE A 110 24.96 1.21 -4.95
C PHE A 110 23.75 1.20 -5.86
N PHE A 111 23.29 0.00 -6.22
CA PHE A 111 22.14 -0.20 -7.09
C PHE A 111 21.24 -1.33 -6.59
N SER A 112 19.94 -1.12 -6.67
CA SER A 112 18.92 -2.18 -6.67
C SER A 112 18.83 -2.85 -8.05
N ALA A 113 18.18 -4.02 -8.11
CA ALA A 113 17.95 -4.70 -9.38
C ALA A 113 17.22 -3.84 -10.43
N SER A 114 16.20 -3.08 -10.02
CA SER A 114 15.45 -2.21 -10.94
C SER A 114 16.33 -1.07 -11.47
N GLU A 115 17.18 -0.49 -10.63
CA GLU A 115 18.15 0.53 -11.05
C GLU A 115 19.18 -0.06 -12.03
N ILE A 116 19.67 -1.29 -11.81
CA ILE A 116 20.56 -1.99 -12.75
C ILE A 116 19.86 -2.18 -14.11
N ALA A 117 18.65 -2.74 -14.10
CA ALA A 117 17.90 -3.03 -15.31
C ALA A 117 17.63 -1.77 -16.16
N ASN A 118 17.40 -0.63 -15.50
CA ASN A 118 17.06 0.63 -16.15
C ASN A 118 18.27 1.46 -16.59
N THR A 119 19.43 1.31 -15.93
CA THR A 119 20.57 2.23 -16.14
C THR A 119 21.79 1.60 -16.81
N PHE A 120 22.00 0.29 -16.67
CA PHE A 120 23.20 -0.38 -17.19
C PHE A 120 23.05 -0.69 -18.68
N TYR A 121 24.17 -0.93 -19.36
CA TYR A 121 24.14 -1.40 -20.74
C TYR A 121 23.82 -2.88 -20.79
N GLU A 122 22.90 -3.29 -21.65
CA GLU A 122 22.74 -4.71 -21.96
C GLU A 122 23.87 -5.18 -22.88
N SER A 123 24.42 -6.35 -22.56
CA SER A 123 25.41 -7.01 -23.41
C SER A 123 24.80 -7.42 -24.75
N LYS A 124 25.61 -7.44 -25.82
CA LYS A 124 25.16 -7.91 -27.15
C LYS A 124 24.58 -9.33 -27.15
N CYS A 125 24.97 -10.18 -26.20
CA CYS A 125 24.44 -11.54 -26.07
C CYS A 125 23.16 -11.62 -25.21
N GLY A 126 22.66 -10.51 -24.66
CA GLY A 126 21.46 -10.45 -23.83
C GLY A 126 21.59 -11.09 -22.43
N LYS A 127 22.77 -11.59 -22.06
CA LYS A 127 22.97 -12.33 -20.80
C LYS A 127 23.43 -11.48 -19.62
N PHE A 128 24.01 -10.31 -19.87
CA PHE A 128 24.64 -9.49 -18.83
C PHE A 128 24.21 -8.02 -18.92
N TYR A 129 24.07 -7.41 -17.75
CA TYR A 129 24.13 -5.96 -17.57
C TYR A 129 25.58 -5.52 -17.35
N ARG A 130 25.94 -4.35 -17.89
CA ARG A 130 27.31 -3.82 -17.91
C ARG A 130 27.37 -2.42 -17.32
N PHE A 131 28.19 -2.29 -16.29
CA PHE A 131 28.56 -1.01 -15.71
C PHE A 131 29.90 -0.55 -16.25
N LYS A 132 29.94 0.70 -16.72
CA LYS A 132 31.15 1.38 -17.17
C LYS A 132 30.97 2.88 -17.05
N ILE A 133 31.91 3.54 -16.39
CA ILE A 133 31.95 5.00 -16.31
C ILE A 133 32.39 5.57 -17.66
N THR A 134 31.65 6.53 -18.17
CA THR A 134 31.93 7.25 -19.42
C THR A 134 31.61 8.73 -19.24
N LYS A 135 32.04 9.59 -20.18
CA LYS A 135 31.71 11.03 -20.14
C LYS A 135 30.20 11.31 -20.11
N SER A 136 29.38 10.43 -20.69
CA SER A 136 27.93 10.57 -20.74
C SER A 136 27.18 9.79 -19.65
N ARG A 137 27.88 8.93 -18.88
CA ARG A 137 27.30 8.17 -17.76
C ARG A 137 28.34 8.03 -16.66
N ASP A 138 28.25 8.91 -15.68
CA ASP A 138 29.11 8.94 -14.49
C ASP A 138 28.48 8.27 -13.26
N TYR A 139 27.18 7.98 -13.35
CA TYR A 139 26.35 7.41 -12.27
C TYR A 139 26.40 8.24 -10.99
N SER A 140 26.53 9.56 -11.10
CA SER A 140 26.70 10.45 -9.94
C SER A 140 25.59 10.32 -8.90
N ASN A 141 24.34 10.07 -9.32
CA ASN A 141 23.20 9.86 -8.40
C ASN A 141 23.31 8.58 -7.56
N PHE A 142 24.17 7.64 -7.95
CA PHE A 142 24.36 6.35 -7.28
C PHE A 142 25.68 6.28 -6.52
N LYS A 143 26.52 7.30 -6.66
CA LYS A 143 27.88 7.38 -6.11
C LYS A 143 27.84 7.83 -4.65
N ASN A 144 28.56 7.14 -3.78
CA ASN A 144 28.78 7.49 -2.38
C ASN A 144 27.49 7.87 -1.62
N ILE A 145 26.39 7.16 -1.91
CA ILE A 145 25.10 7.40 -1.24
C ILE A 145 25.25 7.09 0.25
N LYS A 146 24.69 7.95 1.12
CA LYS A 146 24.72 7.78 2.58
C LYS A 146 24.22 6.38 2.99
N GLN A 147 24.92 5.76 3.95
CA GLN A 147 24.65 4.40 4.43
C GLN A 147 23.19 4.21 4.89
N ASN A 148 22.62 5.18 5.60
CA ASN A 148 21.22 5.09 6.07
C ASN A 148 20.20 4.97 4.91
N ILE A 149 20.46 5.62 3.77
CA ILE A 149 19.62 5.52 2.57
C ILE A 149 19.75 4.12 1.95
N ILE A 150 20.98 3.60 1.88
CA ILE A 150 21.25 2.25 1.39
C ILE A 150 20.55 1.20 2.26
N SER A 151 20.73 1.28 3.58
CA SER A 151 20.09 0.37 4.54
C SER A 151 18.57 0.43 4.42
N LYS A 152 17.99 1.63 4.26
CA LYS A 152 16.54 1.78 4.02
C LYS A 152 16.10 1.11 2.72
N LYS A 153 16.84 1.26 1.62
CA LYS A 153 16.54 0.59 0.34
C LYS A 153 16.56 -0.93 0.47
N ILE A 154 17.59 -1.48 1.12
CA ILE A 154 17.72 -2.93 1.35
C ILE A 154 16.55 -3.45 2.20
N LYS A 155 16.27 -2.79 3.34
CA LYS A 155 15.15 -3.15 4.25
C LYS A 155 13.80 -3.17 3.51
N LEU A 156 13.53 -2.14 2.70
CA LEU A 156 12.27 -2.03 1.94
C LEU A 156 12.14 -3.11 0.87
N GLY A 157 13.22 -3.41 0.13
CA GLY A 157 13.20 -4.46 -0.88
C GLY A 157 12.98 -5.85 -0.29
N ILE A 158 13.61 -6.15 0.86
CA ILE A 158 13.37 -7.40 1.59
C ILE A 158 11.91 -7.50 2.05
N LEU A 159 11.37 -6.42 2.63
CA LEU A 159 10.01 -6.39 3.16
C LEU A 159 8.97 -6.55 2.05
N SER A 160 9.15 -5.88 0.91
CA SER A 160 8.23 -5.98 -0.22
C SER A 160 8.21 -7.40 -0.81
N THR A 161 9.38 -8.03 -1.01
CA THR A 161 9.44 -9.43 -1.49
C THR A 161 8.84 -10.40 -0.47
N THR A 162 9.14 -10.22 0.82
CA THR A 162 8.55 -11.02 1.91
C THR A 162 7.02 -10.93 1.87
N THR A 163 6.48 -9.73 1.72
CA THR A 163 5.03 -9.50 1.63
C THR A 163 4.44 -10.19 0.41
N ALA A 164 5.06 -10.03 -0.77
CA ALA A 164 4.62 -10.66 -2.01
C ALA A 164 4.63 -12.20 -1.92
N LYS A 165 5.70 -12.79 -1.38
CA LYS A 165 5.81 -14.25 -1.20
C LYS A 165 4.81 -14.79 -0.20
N ASN A 166 4.58 -14.09 0.91
CA ASN A 166 3.55 -14.48 1.88
C ASN A 166 2.14 -14.36 1.30
N ILE A 167 1.83 -13.31 0.54
CA ILE A 167 0.56 -13.20 -0.19
C ILE A 167 0.39 -14.37 -1.15
N ASN A 168 1.42 -14.70 -1.93
CA ASN A 168 1.36 -15.83 -2.88
C ASN A 168 1.20 -17.17 -2.16
N TYR A 169 1.94 -17.39 -1.08
CA TYR A 169 1.82 -18.58 -0.24
C TYR A 169 0.41 -18.71 0.34
N MET A 170 -0.11 -17.65 0.96
CA MET A 170 -1.47 -17.59 1.48
C MET A 170 -2.48 -17.86 0.37
N ARG A 171 -2.40 -17.17 -0.78
CA ARG A 171 -3.27 -17.43 -1.93
C ARG A 171 -3.23 -18.90 -2.36
N LYS A 172 -2.05 -19.52 -2.43
CA LYS A 172 -1.92 -20.95 -2.79
C LYS A 172 -2.57 -21.86 -1.76
N GLN A 173 -2.35 -21.63 -0.47
CA GLN A 173 -2.93 -22.44 0.61
C GLN A 173 -4.45 -22.26 0.70
N PHE A 174 -4.92 -21.01 0.61
CA PHE A 174 -6.33 -20.67 0.66
C PHE A 174 -7.07 -20.88 -0.65
N LYS A 175 -6.37 -21.20 -1.76
CA LYS A 175 -7.00 -21.48 -3.07
C LYS A 175 -8.08 -22.55 -2.98
N ILE A 176 -7.87 -23.57 -2.15
CA ILE A 176 -8.82 -24.67 -1.94
C ILE A 176 -10.11 -24.16 -1.25
N TYR A 177 -9.97 -23.19 -0.36
CA TYR A 177 -11.07 -22.55 0.36
C TYR A 177 -11.66 -21.32 -0.35
N ALA A 178 -11.01 -20.85 -1.42
CA ALA A 178 -11.38 -19.68 -2.21
C ALA A 178 -12.33 -19.99 -3.38
N THR A 179 -12.66 -21.27 -3.61
CA THR A 179 -13.61 -21.64 -4.66
C THR A 179 -15.02 -21.35 -4.13
N PRO A 180 -15.73 -20.34 -4.64
CA PRO A 180 -17.09 -20.07 -4.18
C PRO A 180 -18.00 -21.23 -4.53
N THR A 181 -19.10 -21.39 -3.80
CA THR A 181 -20.22 -22.24 -4.24
C THR A 181 -20.67 -21.73 -5.61
N LEU A 182 -20.31 -22.48 -6.66
CA LEU A 182 -20.70 -22.16 -8.02
C LEU A 182 -22.18 -22.48 -8.21
N TYR A 183 -22.91 -21.55 -8.80
CA TYR A 183 -24.29 -21.78 -9.24
C TYR A 183 -24.37 -21.64 -10.76
N TYR A 184 -25.32 -22.34 -11.36
CA TYR A 184 -25.46 -22.46 -12.82
C TYR A 184 -26.54 -21.53 -13.40
N ASP A 185 -27.29 -20.83 -12.55
CA ASP A 185 -28.35 -19.92 -12.98
C ASP A 185 -27.76 -18.62 -13.53
N GLU A 186 -28.29 -18.15 -14.68
CA GLU A 186 -27.90 -16.86 -15.27
C GLU A 186 -28.28 -15.66 -14.40
N LYS A 187 -29.33 -15.81 -13.59
CA LYS A 187 -29.82 -14.79 -12.65
C LYS A 187 -29.99 -15.42 -11.26
N PRO A 188 -29.00 -15.27 -10.36
CA PRO A 188 -29.10 -15.84 -9.02
C PRO A 188 -30.21 -15.18 -8.20
N ASP A 189 -31.03 -15.98 -7.51
CA ASP A 189 -32.04 -15.51 -6.57
C ASP A 189 -31.69 -15.98 -5.15
N PHE A 190 -30.77 -15.27 -4.52
CA PHE A 190 -30.27 -15.56 -3.18
C PHE A 190 -31.00 -14.76 -2.11
N VAL A 191 -31.12 -15.38 -0.94
CA VAL A 191 -31.41 -14.68 0.32
C VAL A 191 -30.25 -14.94 1.28
N TYR A 192 -29.60 -13.87 1.69
CA TYR A 192 -28.49 -13.84 2.64
C TYR A 192 -29.04 -13.52 4.03
N HIS A 193 -28.97 -14.49 4.94
CA HIS A 193 -29.41 -14.34 6.32
C HIS A 193 -28.21 -13.94 7.17
N PHE A 194 -28.19 -12.68 7.60
CA PHE A 194 -27.17 -12.12 8.47
C PHE A 194 -27.55 -12.47 9.90
N LYS A 195 -26.68 -13.20 10.60
CA LYS A 195 -26.94 -13.66 11.97
C LYS A 195 -25.77 -13.37 12.89
N VAL A 196 -26.08 -13.13 14.16
CA VAL A 196 -25.08 -12.99 15.22
C VAL A 196 -25.24 -14.18 16.15
N ILE A 197 -24.28 -15.11 16.12
CA ILE A 197 -24.29 -16.30 16.96
C ILE A 197 -23.12 -16.19 17.93
N GLU A 198 -23.39 -16.11 19.23
CA GLU A 198 -22.34 -16.00 20.27
C GLU A 198 -21.35 -14.84 20.00
N ASN A 199 -21.87 -13.69 19.57
CA ASN A 199 -21.09 -12.50 19.14
C ASN A 199 -20.25 -12.71 17.87
N VAL A 200 -20.52 -13.75 17.09
CA VAL A 200 -19.89 -13.98 15.79
C VAL A 200 -20.91 -13.68 14.68
N HIS A 201 -20.58 -12.69 13.86
CA HIS A 201 -21.33 -12.35 12.66
C HIS A 201 -21.09 -13.41 11.57
N ILE A 202 -22.15 -14.06 11.13
CA ILE A 202 -22.14 -15.03 10.05
C ILE A 202 -23.19 -14.66 9.00
N VAL A 203 -23.01 -15.17 7.79
CA VAL A 203 -24.01 -15.08 6.73
C VAL A 203 -24.34 -16.46 6.21
N ILE A 204 -25.62 -16.79 6.19
CA ILE A 204 -26.14 -18.04 5.63
C ILE A 204 -26.79 -17.71 4.29
N CYS A 205 -26.32 -18.34 3.23
CA CYS A 205 -26.85 -18.21 1.88
C CYS A 205 -27.95 -19.26 1.66
N THR A 206 -29.07 -18.83 1.08
CA THR A 206 -30.13 -19.72 0.61
C THR A 206 -30.53 -19.35 -0.81
N GLN A 207 -30.78 -20.35 -1.65
CA GLN A 207 -31.29 -20.19 -3.00
C GLN A 207 -32.48 -21.13 -3.17
N ARG A 208 -33.46 -20.74 -3.98
CA ARG A 208 -34.64 -21.57 -4.24
C ARG A 208 -34.22 -22.93 -4.80
N GLY A 209 -34.55 -24.01 -4.08
CA GLY A 209 -34.23 -25.38 -4.49
C GLY A 209 -32.86 -25.90 -4.06
N SER A 210 -32.04 -25.08 -3.39
CA SER A 210 -30.71 -25.46 -2.87
C SER A 210 -30.69 -25.52 -1.35
N SER A 211 -29.76 -26.31 -0.79
CA SER A 211 -29.51 -26.33 0.65
C SER A 211 -28.89 -25.02 1.12
N ALA A 212 -29.26 -24.60 2.33
CA ALA A 212 -28.60 -23.49 3.01
C ALA A 212 -27.12 -23.81 3.26
N HIS A 213 -26.24 -22.83 3.08
CA HIS A 213 -24.80 -22.96 3.34
C HIS A 213 -24.24 -21.66 3.89
N LEU A 214 -23.05 -21.70 4.48
CA LEU A 214 -22.37 -20.50 4.94
C LEU A 214 -21.76 -19.75 3.76
N LEU A 215 -21.87 -18.42 3.76
CA LEU A 215 -21.16 -17.58 2.81
C LEU A 215 -19.65 -17.75 3.00
N GLU A 216 -18.94 -17.99 1.91
CA GLU A 216 -17.49 -18.17 1.95
C GLU A 216 -16.79 -16.86 2.28
N MET A 217 -15.88 -16.92 3.25
CA MET A 217 -15.03 -15.79 3.63
C MET A 217 -13.93 -15.61 2.58
N ARG A 218 -14.15 -14.76 1.58
CA ARG A 218 -13.25 -14.54 0.43
C ARG A 218 -11.99 -13.75 0.77
N ARG A 219 -11.19 -14.26 1.72
CA ARG A 219 -9.93 -13.65 2.17
C ARG A 219 -8.87 -13.58 1.06
N ASP A 220 -9.03 -14.40 0.01
CA ASP A 220 -8.24 -14.34 -1.21
C ASP A 220 -8.48 -13.04 -2.01
N LEU A 221 -9.69 -12.47 -1.92
CA LEU A 221 -10.08 -11.22 -2.57
C LEU A 221 -9.87 -9.99 -1.68
N PHE A 222 -9.98 -10.14 -0.37
CA PHE A 222 -9.76 -9.06 0.58
C PHE A 222 -9.03 -9.56 1.84
N PRO A 223 -7.74 -9.23 2.01
CA PRO A 223 -6.93 -9.70 3.13
C PRO A 223 -7.33 -8.95 4.42
N ASN A 224 -8.27 -9.53 5.17
CA ASN A 224 -8.66 -9.06 6.49
C ASN A 224 -8.16 -10.03 7.58
N GLN A 225 -7.90 -9.53 8.79
CA GLN A 225 -7.70 -10.37 9.99
C GLN A 225 -8.99 -10.57 10.80
N GLY A 226 -10.00 -9.72 10.59
CA GLY A 226 -11.32 -9.81 11.25
C GLY A 226 -12.31 -10.75 10.56
N GLY A 227 -13.54 -10.79 11.09
CA GLY A 227 -14.69 -11.52 10.54
C GLY A 227 -15.59 -10.66 9.66
N PHE A 228 -16.76 -11.19 9.31
CA PHE A 228 -17.84 -10.36 8.77
C PHE A 228 -18.33 -9.38 9.83
N PHE A 229 -18.88 -8.26 9.37
CA PHE A 229 -19.50 -7.27 10.24
C PHE A 229 -20.43 -6.38 9.41
N TRP A 230 -21.41 -5.73 10.05
CA TRP A 230 -22.25 -4.69 9.45
C TRP A 230 -22.53 -3.59 10.48
N GLY A 231 -23.09 -2.47 10.04
CA GLY A 231 -23.30 -1.29 10.89
C GLY A 231 -22.06 -0.45 11.14
N GLY A 232 -21.29 -0.22 10.08
CA GLY A 232 -20.13 0.68 10.07
C GLY A 232 -19.47 0.76 8.69
N ASN A 233 -18.37 1.48 8.58
CA ASN A 233 -17.59 1.68 7.34
C ASN A 233 -16.16 1.10 7.42
N GLY A 234 -15.88 0.23 8.39
CA GLY A 234 -14.57 -0.36 8.61
C GLY A 234 -14.25 -1.57 7.71
N THR A 235 -13.19 -2.29 8.06
CA THR A 235 -12.70 -3.46 7.29
C THR A 235 -13.67 -4.65 7.30
N GLY A 236 -14.47 -4.81 8.36
CA GLY A 236 -15.48 -5.88 8.47
C GLY A 236 -16.61 -5.77 7.43
N PRO A 237 -17.32 -4.63 7.34
CA PRO A 237 -18.35 -4.40 6.32
C PRO A 237 -17.81 -4.47 4.89
N THR A 238 -16.60 -3.95 4.64
CA THR A 238 -15.94 -4.09 3.33
C THR A 238 -15.67 -5.55 3.00
N PHE A 239 -15.15 -6.32 3.95
CA PHE A 239 -14.88 -7.74 3.75
C PHE A 239 -16.15 -8.55 3.47
N LEU A 240 -17.24 -8.22 4.18
CA LEU A 240 -18.55 -8.80 3.93
C LEU A 240 -19.07 -8.44 2.53
N ALA A 241 -18.99 -7.17 2.13
CA ALA A 241 -19.39 -6.72 0.79
C ALA A 241 -18.62 -7.46 -0.32
N THR A 242 -17.30 -7.59 -0.19
CA THR A 242 -16.48 -8.35 -1.15
C THR A 242 -16.95 -9.79 -1.26
N SER A 243 -17.21 -10.45 -0.12
CA SER A 243 -17.63 -11.87 -0.10
C SER A 243 -19.02 -12.05 -0.70
N LEU A 244 -19.98 -11.17 -0.37
CA LEU A 244 -21.34 -11.16 -0.94
C LEU A 244 -21.33 -10.98 -2.45
N LEU A 245 -20.58 -10.00 -2.95
CA LEU A 245 -20.51 -9.72 -4.39
C LEU A 245 -19.77 -10.81 -5.14
N ALA A 246 -18.69 -11.35 -4.57
CA ALA A 246 -17.95 -12.44 -5.18
C ALA A 246 -18.80 -13.71 -5.27
N HIS A 247 -19.60 -14.01 -4.25
CA HIS A 247 -20.60 -15.05 -4.31
C HIS A 247 -21.67 -14.72 -5.36
N HIS A 248 -22.28 -13.53 -5.31
CA HIS A 248 -23.35 -13.11 -6.23
C HIS A 248 -22.92 -12.99 -7.70
N PHE A 249 -21.63 -12.86 -8.00
CA PHE A 249 -21.09 -12.84 -9.36
C PHE A 249 -20.42 -14.15 -9.76
N ASN A 250 -20.74 -15.24 -9.07
CA ASN A 250 -20.24 -16.59 -9.37
C ASN A 250 -18.70 -16.68 -9.39
N GLY A 251 -18.06 -16.00 -8.44
CA GLY A 251 -16.60 -15.96 -8.28
C GLY A 251 -15.84 -15.00 -9.18
N LYS A 252 -16.53 -14.22 -10.02
CA LYS A 252 -15.89 -13.19 -10.85
C LYS A 252 -15.25 -12.09 -10.00
N GLU A 253 -14.30 -11.39 -10.61
CA GLU A 253 -13.65 -10.22 -10.02
C GLU A 253 -14.70 -9.17 -9.66
N VAL A 254 -14.64 -8.71 -8.40
CA VAL A 254 -15.58 -7.73 -7.86
C VAL A 254 -14.99 -6.34 -8.08
N LYS A 255 -15.76 -5.45 -8.70
CA LYS A 255 -15.35 -4.06 -8.89
C LYS A 255 -15.40 -3.29 -7.59
N LYS A 256 -14.44 -2.39 -7.42
CA LYS A 256 -14.30 -1.55 -6.24
C LYS A 256 -15.50 -0.64 -6.02
N GLU A 257 -16.03 -0.08 -7.11
CA GLU A 257 -17.17 0.83 -7.07
C GLU A 257 -18.42 0.12 -6.54
N ASP A 258 -18.59 -1.15 -6.87
CA ASP A 258 -19.71 -1.98 -6.41
C ASP A 258 -19.57 -2.31 -4.91
N ILE A 259 -18.34 -2.59 -4.44
CA ILE A 259 -18.05 -2.79 -3.01
C ILE A 259 -18.40 -1.54 -2.22
N ASN A 260 -17.89 -0.38 -2.64
CA ASN A 260 -18.14 0.89 -1.97
C ASN A 260 -19.63 1.23 -1.95
N SER A 261 -20.32 1.01 -3.06
CA SER A 261 -21.77 1.25 -3.17
C SER A 261 -22.55 0.34 -2.23
N LEU A 262 -22.21 -0.96 -2.15
CA LEU A 262 -22.88 -1.90 -1.25
C LEU A 262 -22.65 -1.55 0.23
N VAL A 263 -21.43 -1.18 0.60
CA VAL A 263 -21.12 -0.75 1.98
C VAL A 263 -21.92 0.49 2.33
N LYS A 264 -21.84 1.55 1.53
CA LYS A 264 -22.44 2.85 1.82
C LYS A 264 -23.98 2.82 1.78
N ASN A 265 -24.54 2.14 0.78
CA ASN A 265 -25.99 2.17 0.55
C ASN A 265 -26.75 1.15 1.37
N LEU A 266 -26.08 0.11 1.90
CA LEU A 266 -26.73 -0.96 2.65
C LEU A 266 -26.01 -1.27 3.96
N LEU A 267 -24.79 -1.83 3.93
CA LEU A 267 -24.20 -2.46 5.11
C LEU A 267 -23.88 -1.49 6.24
N GLN A 268 -23.47 -0.27 5.92
CA GLN A 268 -23.17 0.78 6.91
C GLN A 268 -24.41 1.21 7.69
N LYS A 269 -25.59 1.13 7.06
CA LYS A 269 -26.87 1.61 7.61
C LYS A 269 -27.58 0.58 8.48
N LEU A 270 -27.08 -0.65 8.52
CA LEU A 270 -27.61 -1.71 9.37
C LEU A 270 -27.21 -1.48 10.83
N ASP A 271 -28.00 -1.95 11.77
CA ASP A 271 -27.60 -2.01 13.17
C ASP A 271 -26.71 -3.24 13.38
N ARG A 272 -25.55 -3.05 14.00
CA ARG A 272 -24.54 -4.10 14.18
C ARG A 272 -25.00 -5.28 15.03
N ASP A 273 -25.99 -5.07 15.90
CA ASP A 273 -26.44 -6.03 16.91
C ASP A 273 -27.71 -6.78 16.44
N ASN A 274 -28.28 -6.39 15.30
CA ASN A 274 -29.48 -6.99 14.73
C ASN A 274 -29.20 -7.99 13.60
N GLU A 275 -30.14 -8.91 13.40
CA GLU A 275 -30.16 -9.87 12.30
C GLU A 275 -30.94 -9.32 11.08
N TYR A 276 -30.52 -9.70 9.88
CA TYR A 276 -31.12 -9.21 8.63
C TYR A 276 -31.31 -10.33 7.60
N LYS A 277 -32.22 -10.09 6.66
CA LYS A 277 -32.34 -10.87 5.43
C LYS A 277 -32.16 -9.94 4.26
N ILE A 278 -31.09 -10.15 3.50
CA ILE A 278 -30.77 -9.37 2.31
C ILE A 278 -31.01 -10.23 1.08
N THR A 279 -31.86 -9.78 0.19
CA THR A 279 -32.18 -10.46 -1.07
C THR A 279 -31.22 -10.05 -2.19
N THR A 280 -31.15 -10.86 -3.26
CA THR A 280 -30.50 -10.44 -4.52
C THR A 280 -31.00 -9.06 -4.96
N HIS A 281 -32.31 -8.80 -4.87
CA HIS A 281 -32.88 -7.54 -5.33
C HIS A 281 -32.33 -6.33 -4.56
N GLU A 282 -32.31 -6.40 -3.24
CA GLU A 282 -31.77 -5.34 -2.38
C GLU A 282 -30.26 -5.15 -2.60
N LEU A 283 -29.52 -6.24 -2.78
CA LEU A 283 -28.09 -6.19 -3.10
C LEU A 283 -27.84 -5.49 -4.44
N VAL A 284 -28.59 -5.84 -5.49
CA VAL A 284 -28.48 -5.21 -6.82
C VAL A 284 -28.90 -3.74 -6.79
N GLN A 285 -29.94 -3.41 -6.01
CA GLN A 285 -30.38 -2.03 -5.83
C GLN A 285 -29.30 -1.19 -5.13
N ALA A 286 -28.65 -1.75 -4.10
CA ALA A 286 -27.59 -1.07 -3.36
C ALA A 286 -26.38 -0.76 -4.23
N ILE A 287 -25.95 -1.67 -5.12
CA ILE A 287 -24.83 -1.40 -6.04
C ILE A 287 -25.21 -0.46 -7.19
N SER A 288 -26.48 -0.47 -7.62
CA SER A 288 -26.94 0.38 -8.73
C SER A 288 -27.18 1.84 -8.32
N LYS A 289 -27.41 2.08 -7.02
CA LYS A 289 -27.67 3.42 -6.48
C LYS A 289 -26.39 4.24 -6.40
N LYS A 290 -26.09 4.98 -7.47
CA LYS A 290 -25.03 5.99 -7.47
C LYS A 290 -25.53 7.25 -6.77
N MET A 291 -25.06 7.49 -5.55
CA MET A 291 -25.34 8.73 -4.83
C MET A 291 -24.56 9.87 -5.49
N SER A 292 -25.27 10.90 -5.92
CA SER A 292 -24.63 12.10 -6.46
C SER A 292 -23.94 12.88 -5.34
N ARG A 293 -22.89 13.65 -5.70
CA ARG A 293 -22.19 14.53 -4.73
C ARG A 293 -23.17 15.47 -4.02
N LYS A 294 -24.18 15.96 -4.74
CA LYS A 294 -25.25 16.81 -4.19
C LYS A 294 -26.08 16.11 -3.11
N GLU A 295 -26.40 14.83 -3.30
CA GLU A 295 -27.13 14.05 -2.30
C GLU A 295 -26.27 13.74 -1.06
N LEU A 296 -24.98 13.43 -1.27
CA LEU A 296 -24.02 13.24 -0.18
C LEU A 296 -23.90 14.49 0.70
N MET A 297 -23.73 15.66 0.08
CA MET A 297 -23.63 16.93 0.82
C MET A 297 -24.88 17.20 1.65
N LYS A 298 -26.07 16.93 1.10
CA LYS A 298 -27.34 17.08 1.81
C LYS A 298 -27.50 16.12 2.98
N GLU A 299 -27.03 14.88 2.86
CA GLU A 299 -27.04 13.89 3.95
C GLU A 299 -26.09 14.33 5.09
N LEU A 300 -24.88 14.79 4.74
CA LEU A 300 -23.90 15.33 5.70
C LEU A 300 -24.41 16.59 6.42
N GLU A 301 -25.06 17.50 5.69
CA GLU A 301 -25.73 18.67 6.27
C GLU A 301 -26.80 18.25 7.29
N THR A 302 -27.60 17.23 6.97
CA THR A 302 -28.65 16.74 7.88
C THR A 302 -28.07 16.08 9.13
N GLU A 303 -26.99 15.31 8.98
CA GLU A 303 -26.32 14.58 10.06
C GLU A 303 -25.58 15.52 11.03
N TRP A 304 -24.91 16.56 10.51
CA TRP A 304 -24.07 17.45 11.32
C TRP A 304 -24.77 18.72 11.83
N LEU A 305 -25.75 19.26 11.09
CA LEU A 305 -26.33 20.59 11.41
C LEU A 305 -27.58 20.49 12.30
N GLY A 306 -28.25 19.34 12.34
CA GLY A 306 -29.55 19.20 13.01
C GLY A 306 -30.63 20.15 12.43
N PRO A 307 -31.87 20.11 12.97
CA PRO A 307 -33.00 20.86 12.40
C PRO A 307 -32.98 22.38 12.65
N SER A 308 -32.09 22.89 13.50
CA SER A 308 -31.98 24.32 13.85
C SER A 308 -30.55 24.79 13.68
N ASN A 309 -30.23 25.27 12.48
CA ASN A 309 -28.89 25.75 12.09
C ASN A 309 -28.57 27.13 12.70
N GLU A 310 -28.80 27.31 14.01
CA GLU A 310 -28.66 28.58 14.74
C GLU A 310 -27.19 28.97 15.00
N ASN A 311 -26.26 28.04 14.79
CA ASN A 311 -24.85 28.22 15.15
C ASN A 311 -23.93 28.61 13.97
N GLY A 312 -24.47 28.89 12.79
CA GLY A 312 -23.65 29.35 11.64
C GLY A 312 -22.68 28.29 11.13
N PHE A 313 -23.14 27.04 10.99
CA PHE A 313 -22.38 25.97 10.36
C PHE A 313 -22.82 25.77 8.90
N GLU A 314 -21.85 25.53 8.02
CA GLU A 314 -22.10 25.09 6.65
C GLU A 314 -21.10 24.00 6.25
N ILE A 315 -21.51 23.09 5.37
CA ILE A 315 -20.58 22.18 4.71
C ILE A 315 -20.01 22.91 3.49
N VAL A 316 -18.68 22.98 3.39
CA VAL A 316 -17.98 23.70 2.32
C VAL A 316 -17.50 22.74 1.24
N GLU A 317 -17.52 23.20 -0.01
CA GLU A 317 -17.08 22.41 -1.15
C GLU A 317 -15.57 22.53 -1.34
N VAL A 318 -14.87 21.40 -1.41
CA VAL A 318 -13.45 21.39 -1.81
C VAL A 318 -13.38 21.49 -3.33
N LEU A 319 -12.85 22.62 -3.83
CA LEU A 319 -12.70 22.91 -5.26
C LEU A 319 -11.43 22.29 -5.84
N GLU A 320 -10.30 22.43 -5.15
CA GLU A 320 -9.00 21.95 -5.63
C GLU A 320 -8.17 21.35 -4.49
N ARG A 321 -7.36 20.34 -4.83
CA ARG A 321 -6.43 19.67 -3.92
C ARG A 321 -5.05 19.67 -4.55
N ASN A 322 -4.07 20.32 -3.92
CA ASN A 322 -2.71 20.38 -4.45
C ASN A 322 -1.67 20.28 -3.32
N GLY A 323 -1.08 19.10 -3.14
CA GLY A 323 -0.05 18.89 -2.12
C GLY A 323 -0.59 19.18 -0.72
N HIS A 324 -0.13 20.25 -0.10
CA HIS A 324 -0.57 20.67 1.24
C HIS A 324 -1.73 21.67 1.23
N LEU A 325 -2.23 22.05 0.05
CA LEU A 325 -3.25 23.10 -0.09
C LEU A 325 -4.61 22.51 -0.47
N LEU A 326 -5.64 22.88 0.28
CA LEU A 326 -7.05 22.67 -0.07
C LEU A 326 -7.68 24.01 -0.42
N ARG A 327 -8.17 24.16 -1.65
CA ARG A 327 -9.03 25.30 -2.01
C ARG A 327 -10.47 24.92 -1.75
N VAL A 328 -11.16 25.69 -0.91
CA VAL A 328 -12.54 25.41 -0.51
C VAL A 328 -13.46 26.60 -0.79
N LYS A 329 -14.73 26.32 -1.07
CA LYS A 329 -15.76 27.32 -1.34
C LYS A 329 -16.91 27.20 -0.36
N CYS A 330 -17.21 28.32 0.28
CA CYS A 330 -18.33 28.50 1.19
C CYS A 330 -19.63 28.78 0.41
N HIS A 331 -20.82 28.57 1.01
CA HIS A 331 -22.08 28.80 0.30
C HIS A 331 -22.27 30.28 -0.09
N MET A 332 -21.66 31.18 0.68
CA MET A 332 -21.59 32.63 0.40
C MET A 332 -20.75 32.97 -0.85
N GLY A 333 -20.12 31.97 -1.48
CA GLY A 333 -19.32 32.11 -2.69
C GLY A 333 -17.85 32.48 -2.44
N GLU A 334 -17.47 32.69 -1.18
CA GLU A 334 -16.08 32.96 -0.77
C GLU A 334 -15.21 31.71 -0.89
N GLU A 335 -13.99 31.90 -1.39
CA GLU A 335 -13.00 30.83 -1.58
C GLU A 335 -11.82 31.01 -0.64
N PHE A 336 -11.36 29.92 -0.04
CA PHE A 336 -10.28 29.90 0.94
C PHE A 336 -9.23 28.88 0.54
N ASP A 337 -7.96 29.26 0.68
CA ASP A 337 -6.83 28.35 0.56
C ASP A 337 -6.39 27.92 1.97
N LEU A 338 -6.60 26.64 2.28
CA LEU A 338 -6.32 26.02 3.57
C LEU A 338 -5.02 25.20 3.48
N GLU A 339 -4.01 25.56 4.28
CA GLU A 339 -2.71 24.89 4.30
C GLU A 339 -2.72 23.75 5.31
N VAL A 340 -3.04 22.54 4.86
CA VAL A 340 -3.12 21.35 5.69
C VAL A 340 -1.72 20.92 6.14
N ASP A 341 -1.47 20.92 7.45
CA ASP A 341 -0.24 20.39 8.02
C ASP A 341 -0.25 18.86 7.92
N ILE A 342 0.28 18.36 6.80
CA ILE A 342 0.40 16.94 6.51
C ILE A 342 1.72 16.47 7.11
N ASN A 343 1.71 16.12 8.40
CA ASN A 343 2.82 15.37 8.98
C ASN A 343 2.99 14.05 8.19
N ASN A 344 4.05 13.98 7.39
CA ASN A 344 4.43 12.92 6.44
C ASN A 344 3.67 12.91 5.10
N ASN A 345 4.14 13.67 4.10
CA ASN A 345 4.18 13.46 2.63
C ASN A 345 3.21 12.52 1.86
N ASN A 346 2.13 12.03 2.45
CA ASN A 346 1.10 11.20 1.83
C ASN A 346 -0.24 11.64 2.41
N TYR A 347 -1.22 11.87 1.55
CA TYR A 347 -2.64 12.09 1.90
C TYR A 347 -3.28 10.92 2.68
N GLU A 348 -2.52 9.88 3.05
CA GLU A 348 -2.97 8.64 3.67
C GLU A 348 -3.39 8.82 5.14
N HIS A 349 -3.09 9.95 5.79
CA HIS A 349 -3.43 10.19 7.19
C HIS A 349 -3.81 11.65 7.50
N ILE A 350 -4.95 12.12 6.99
CA ILE A 350 -5.63 13.28 7.61
C ILE A 350 -6.24 12.79 8.92
N ASP A 351 -5.69 13.25 10.04
CA ASP A 351 -6.25 12.98 11.37
C ASP A 351 -7.57 13.75 11.54
N TYR A 352 -8.49 13.24 12.37
CA TYR A 352 -9.84 13.81 12.60
C TYR A 352 -9.85 15.25 13.17
N SER A 353 -8.68 15.87 13.33
CA SER A 353 -8.45 17.13 14.00
C SER A 353 -7.92 18.23 13.07
N LEU A 354 -8.36 18.28 11.81
CA LEU A 354 -8.07 19.44 10.95
C LEU A 354 -8.89 20.63 11.48
N HIS A 355 -8.26 21.48 12.31
CA HIS A 355 -8.82 22.73 12.83
C HIS A 355 -8.02 23.87 12.23
N GLN A 356 -8.55 24.52 11.19
CA GLN A 356 -7.90 25.68 10.61
C GLN A 356 -8.72 26.93 10.77
N ILE A 357 -8.03 28.01 11.13
CA ILE A 357 -8.59 29.34 11.20
C ILE A 357 -8.15 30.10 9.95
N ALA A 358 -9.07 30.32 9.02
CA ALA A 358 -8.85 31.26 7.93
C ALA A 358 -9.57 32.58 8.24
N THR A 359 -9.03 33.69 7.74
CA THR A 359 -9.66 35.01 7.93
C THR A 359 -10.21 35.46 6.59
N SER A 360 -11.53 35.63 6.49
CA SER A 360 -12.15 36.20 5.28
C SER A 360 -11.67 37.63 5.07
N THR A 361 -11.28 37.95 3.83
CA THR A 361 -10.84 39.29 3.42
C THR A 361 -11.96 40.32 3.54
N ASP A 362 -13.22 39.89 3.41
CA ASP A 362 -14.38 40.77 3.45
C ASP A 362 -15.00 40.88 4.86
N VAL A 363 -14.94 39.82 5.66
CA VAL A 363 -15.65 39.77 6.96
C VAL A 363 -14.75 40.08 8.17
N LYS A 364 -13.41 40.04 8.03
CA LYS A 364 -12.44 40.19 9.15
C LYS A 364 -12.74 39.29 10.36
N LYS A 365 -13.45 38.17 10.16
CA LYS A 365 -13.79 37.21 11.22
C LYS A 365 -13.05 35.89 10.97
N PRO A 366 -12.56 35.25 12.04
CA PRO A 366 -11.98 33.91 11.94
C PRO A 366 -13.07 32.88 11.64
N ILE A 367 -12.89 32.12 10.56
CA ILE A 367 -13.71 30.96 10.20
C ILE A 367 -12.94 29.71 10.61
N LEU A 368 -13.56 28.86 11.42
CA LEU A 368 -12.99 27.59 11.83
C LEU A 368 -13.46 26.49 10.87
N PHE A 369 -12.52 25.85 10.18
CA PHE A 369 -12.80 24.68 9.34
C PHE A 369 -12.50 23.40 10.11
N ASN A 370 -13.46 22.47 10.12
CA ASN A 370 -13.36 21.14 10.71
C ASN A 370 -13.60 20.05 9.65
N LEU A 371 -12.92 18.93 9.74
CA LEU A 371 -13.16 17.77 8.87
C LEU A 371 -14.52 17.14 9.18
N ALA A 372 -15.47 17.23 8.24
CA ALA A 372 -16.82 16.67 8.40
C ALA A 372 -16.95 15.26 7.78
N TYR A 373 -16.24 15.03 6.68
CA TYR A 373 -16.25 13.76 5.95
C TYR A 373 -14.89 13.50 5.33
N ILE A 374 -14.46 12.24 5.37
CA ILE A 374 -13.30 11.75 4.66
C ILE A 374 -13.63 10.40 4.05
N GLU A 375 -13.58 10.33 2.72
CA GLU A 375 -13.64 9.09 1.99
C GLU A 375 -12.23 8.63 1.72
N ARG A 376 -11.96 7.38 2.09
CA ARG A 376 -10.68 6.74 1.85
C ARG A 376 -10.87 5.55 0.95
N ASP A 377 -9.89 5.38 0.09
CA ASP A 377 -9.66 4.19 -0.68
C ASP A 377 -9.54 2.99 0.24
N ILE A 378 -10.43 2.01 0.09
CA ILE A 378 -10.45 0.83 0.97
C ILE A 378 -9.24 -0.11 0.78
N PHE A 379 -8.46 0.05 -0.29
CA PHE A 379 -7.34 -0.83 -0.61
C PHE A 379 -5.98 -0.19 -0.30
N ASP A 380 -5.82 1.11 -0.56
CA ASP A 380 -4.56 1.82 -0.30
C ASP A 380 -4.70 2.97 0.72
N TYR A 381 -5.89 3.15 1.31
CA TYR A 381 -6.20 4.16 2.34
C TYR A 381 -5.99 5.62 1.89
N LYS A 382 -5.75 5.86 0.60
CA LYS A 382 -5.66 7.22 0.05
C LYS A 382 -6.99 7.93 0.14
N VAL A 383 -6.95 9.20 0.47
CA VAL A 383 -8.16 10.01 0.54
C VAL A 383 -8.69 10.27 -0.87
N THR A 384 -9.86 9.73 -1.17
CA THR A 384 -10.55 9.89 -2.44
C THR A 384 -11.49 11.08 -2.40
N ASP A 385 -12.10 11.35 -1.26
CA ASP A 385 -12.99 12.49 -1.08
C ASP A 385 -12.91 13.10 0.33
N ILE A 386 -13.24 14.39 0.43
CA ILE A 386 -13.23 15.16 1.67
C ILE A 386 -14.39 16.15 1.61
N ALA A 387 -15.12 16.28 2.71
CA ALA A 387 -15.94 17.45 2.97
C ALA A 387 -15.52 18.09 4.30
N LEU A 388 -15.49 19.41 4.33
CA LEU A 388 -15.22 20.18 5.55
C LEU A 388 -16.51 20.86 6.00
N SER A 389 -16.62 21.10 7.29
CA SER A 389 -17.58 22.04 7.86
C SER A 389 -16.86 23.34 8.19
N ALA A 390 -17.49 24.47 7.89
CA ALA A 390 -17.04 25.79 8.31
C ALA A 390 -17.94 26.29 9.44
N TYR A 391 -17.31 26.84 10.48
CA TYR A 391 -17.97 27.44 11.63
C TYR A 391 -17.64 28.93 11.69
N TYR A 392 -18.67 29.75 11.52
CA TYR A 392 -18.59 31.19 11.68
C TYR A 392 -18.80 31.52 13.15
N ARG A 393 -17.71 31.80 13.87
CA ARG A 393 -17.84 32.24 15.27
C ARG A 393 -18.46 33.63 15.29
N LEU A 394 -19.76 33.71 15.53
CA LEU A 394 -20.43 34.92 15.98
C LEU A 394 -19.92 35.20 17.39
N TYR A 395 -18.78 35.89 17.53
CA TYR A 395 -18.56 36.68 18.73
C TYR A 395 -19.66 37.74 18.73
N ASN A 396 -20.74 37.48 19.47
CA ASN A 396 -21.56 38.55 19.97
C ASN A 396 -20.67 39.43 20.86
N ASP A 397 -20.81 40.74 20.69
CA ASP A 397 -20.10 41.79 21.42
C ASP A 397 -20.01 41.55 22.94
#